data_AF-A0A8T2X1Y3-F1
#
_entry.id   AF-A0A8T2X1Y3-F1
#
_cell.length_a   1.000
_cell.length_b   1.000
_cell.length_c   1.000
_cell.angle_alpha   90.00
_cell.angle_beta   90.00
_cell.angle_gamma   90.00
#
_symmetry.space_group_name_H-M   'P 1'
#
loop_
_entity.id
_entity.type
_entity.pdbx_description
1 polymer ?
#
loop_
_entity_poly.entity_id
_entity_poly.type
_entity_poly.pdbx_seq_one_letter_code
_entity_poly.pdbx_strand_id
1 'polypeptide(L)'
;MATQISKKRKFVADGVFYAELNEVLTRELAEDGYSGVEVRVTPMRTEIIIRATRTQNVLGEKGRRIRELTSVVQKRFKFPENGVELYAEKVNNRGLCAIAQAESLRYKLLGGLAVRRYLHLSGDLSTRWFAVYLLVLLSYEFSCSAHQVIFTASWVILKCPSRV
;
A
#
# COMPACT_ATOMS: atom_id res chain seq x y z
N MET A 1 -12.11 -21.02 -28.76
CA MET A 1 -10.81 -20.94 -29.47
C MET A 1 -9.96 -19.90 -28.77
N ALA A 2 -8.77 -20.26 -28.30
CA ALA A 2 -7.85 -19.28 -27.73
C ALA A 2 -7.32 -18.40 -28.87
N THR A 3 -7.69 -17.12 -28.88
CA THR A 3 -7.15 -16.16 -29.83
C THR A 3 -5.63 -16.13 -29.70
N GLN A 4 -4.91 -16.36 -30.80
CA GLN A 4 -3.46 -16.37 -30.79
C GLN A 4 -2.95 -14.92 -30.65
N ILE A 5 -2.69 -14.49 -29.41
CA ILE A 5 -2.23 -13.14 -29.11
C ILE A 5 -0.69 -13.12 -29.14
N SER A 6 -0.11 -12.09 -29.75
CA SER A 6 1.34 -11.87 -29.74
C SER A 6 1.87 -11.75 -28.30
N LYS A 7 3.07 -12.29 -28.03
CA LYS A 7 3.68 -12.26 -26.69
C LYS A 7 3.71 -10.85 -26.07
N LYS A 8 4.03 -9.82 -26.87
CA LYS A 8 4.04 -8.41 -26.43
C LYS A 8 2.68 -7.94 -25.93
N ARG A 9 1.62 -8.21 -26.69
CA ARG A 9 0.24 -7.83 -26.31
C ARG A 9 -0.25 -8.60 -25.09
N LYS A 10 0.20 -9.84 -24.87
CA LYS A 10 -0.12 -10.60 -23.65
C LYS A 10 0.46 -9.92 -22.41
N PHE A 11 1.76 -9.58 -22.41
CA PHE A 11 2.38 -8.87 -21.28
C PHE A 11 1.74 -7.52 -20.98
N VAL A 12 1.34 -6.77 -22.01
CA VAL A 12 0.63 -5.51 -21.81
C VAL A 12 -0.75 -5.75 -21.19
N ALA A 13 -1.51 -6.73 -21.68
CA ALA A 13 -2.81 -7.07 -21.11
C ALA A 13 -2.70 -7.55 -19.65
N ASP A 14 -1.71 -8.39 -19.34
CA ASP A 14 -1.46 -8.89 -17.98
C ASP A 14 -1.05 -7.75 -17.03
N GLY A 15 -0.25 -6.80 -17.51
CA GLY A 15 0.13 -5.60 -16.75
C GLY A 15 -1.04 -4.66 -16.48
N VAL A 16 -1.90 -4.44 -17.49
CA VAL A 16 -3.13 -3.63 -17.32
C VAL A 16 -4.07 -4.30 -16.32
N PHE A 17 -4.22 -5.63 -16.39
CA PHE A 17 -5.00 -6.41 -15.44
C PHE A 17 -4.48 -6.27 -14.00
N TYR A 18 -3.17 -6.38 -13.80
CA TYR A 18 -2.55 -6.17 -12.48
C TYR A 18 -2.77 -4.75 -11.95
N ALA A 19 -2.62 -3.73 -12.80
CA ALA A 19 -2.81 -2.34 -12.41
C ALA A 19 -4.27 -2.05 -12.01
N GLU A 20 -5.23 -2.56 -12.78
CA GLU A 20 -6.66 -2.40 -12.49
C GLU A 20 -7.04 -3.09 -11.18
N LEU A 21 -6.59 -4.33 -10.96
CA LEU A 21 -6.81 -5.03 -9.69
C LEU A 21 -6.21 -4.28 -8.50
N ASN A 22 -4.96 -3.82 -8.64
CA ASN A 22 -4.29 -3.11 -7.57
C ASN A 22 -5.01 -1.81 -7.21
N GLU A 23 -5.54 -1.08 -8.19
CA GLU A 23 -6.27 0.17 -7.94
C GLU A 23 -7.59 -0.06 -7.18
N VAL A 24 -8.36 -1.06 -7.61
CA VAL A 24 -9.63 -1.42 -6.97
C VAL A 24 -9.40 -1.83 -5.52
N LEU A 25 -8.45 -2.74 -5.29
CA LEU A 25 -8.13 -3.23 -3.96
C LEU A 25 -7.55 -2.13 -3.06
N THR A 26 -6.73 -1.23 -3.61
CA THR A 26 -6.21 -0.09 -2.85
C THR A 26 -7.34 0.81 -2.37
N ARG A 27 -8.36 1.06 -3.18
CA ARG A 27 -9.50 1.92 -2.80
C ARG A 27 -10.42 1.26 -1.78
N GLU A 28 -10.74 -0.01 -1.97
CA GLU A 28 -11.69 -0.75 -1.12
C GLU A 28 -11.08 -1.18 0.23
N LEU A 29 -9.77 -1.45 0.26
CA LEU A 29 -9.04 -1.95 1.43
C LEU A 29 -8.06 -0.93 2.02
N ALA A 30 -8.09 0.34 1.58
CA ALA A 30 -7.31 1.43 2.16
C ALA A 30 -7.48 1.49 3.68
N GLU A 31 -8.68 1.15 4.16
CA GLU A 31 -8.98 1.22 5.58
C GLU A 31 -8.44 0.07 6.40
N ASP A 32 -8.14 -1.06 5.76
CA ASP A 32 -7.70 -2.29 6.43
C ASP A 32 -6.17 -2.46 6.39
N GLY A 33 -5.47 -1.52 5.76
CA GLY A 33 -4.02 -1.49 5.71
C GLY A 33 -3.48 -2.37 4.60
N TYR A 34 -3.89 -2.10 3.36
CA TYR A 34 -3.46 -2.83 2.18
C TYR A 34 -2.00 -2.51 1.84
N SER A 35 -1.19 -3.54 1.57
CA SER A 35 0.24 -3.36 1.26
C SER A 35 0.60 -3.78 -0.16
N GLY A 36 -0.26 -4.54 -0.83
CA GLY A 36 -0.02 -5.01 -2.19
C GLY A 36 -0.75 -6.29 -2.53
N VAL A 37 -0.69 -6.66 -3.80
CA VAL A 37 -1.31 -7.86 -4.36
C VAL A 37 -0.27 -8.64 -5.15
N GLU A 38 -0.31 -9.95 -5.02
CA GLU A 38 0.45 -10.89 -5.84
C GLU A 38 -0.53 -11.76 -6.62
N VAL A 39 -0.37 -11.80 -7.95
CA VAL A 39 -1.21 -12.61 -8.82
C VAL A 39 -0.39 -13.78 -9.32
N ARG A 40 -0.85 -14.99 -9.05
CA ARG A 40 -0.29 -16.24 -9.59
C ARG A 40 -1.25 -16.79 -10.62
N VAL A 41 -0.83 -16.76 -11.89
CA VAL A 41 -1.64 -17.24 -13.00
C VAL A 41 -1.27 -18.68 -13.30
N THR A 42 -2.15 -19.61 -12.95
CA THR A 42 -2.08 -21.00 -13.41
C THR A 42 -3.11 -21.18 -14.53
N PRO A 43 -2.81 -21.96 -15.59
CA PRO A 43 -3.77 -22.17 -16.70
C PRO A 43 -5.13 -22.73 -16.26
N MET A 44 -5.19 -23.38 -15.09
CA MET A 44 -6.45 -23.89 -14.52
C MET A 44 -7.17 -22.90 -13.60
N ARG A 45 -6.43 -22.10 -12.82
CA ARG A 45 -6.98 -21.15 -11.82
C ARG A 45 -6.05 -19.96 -11.62
N THR A 46 -6.62 -18.78 -11.41
CA THR A 46 -5.85 -17.59 -11.01
C THR A 46 -5.99 -17.40 -9.51
N GLU A 47 -4.86 -17.41 -8.81
CA GLU A 47 -4.79 -17.17 -7.38
C GLU A 47 -4.34 -15.74 -7.14
N ILE A 48 -5.11 -14.98 -6.36
CA ILE A 48 -4.81 -13.59 -6.02
C ILE A 48 -4.56 -13.54 -4.53
N ILE A 49 -3.32 -13.20 -4.15
CA ILE A 49 -2.88 -13.12 -2.76
C ILE A 49 -2.82 -11.64 -2.37
N ILE A 50 -3.69 -11.26 -1.44
CA ILE A 50 -3.77 -9.91 -0.90
C ILE A 50 -2.88 -9.83 0.34
N ARG A 51 -1.90 -8.94 0.34
CA ARG A 51 -1.06 -8.64 1.50
C ARG A 51 -1.67 -7.49 2.27
N ALA A 52 -2.15 -7.77 3.48
CA ALA A 52 -2.75 -6.76 4.35
C ALA A 52 -2.21 -6.84 5.79
N THR A 53 -2.27 -5.71 6.51
CA THR A 53 -1.89 -5.67 7.93
C THR A 53 -2.98 -6.28 8.83
N ARG A 54 -4.26 -6.03 8.52
CA ARG A 54 -5.43 -6.57 9.25
C ARG A 54 -6.21 -7.56 8.38
N THR A 55 -5.73 -8.80 8.32
CA THR A 55 -6.37 -9.85 7.51
C THR A 55 -7.80 -10.17 7.96
N GLN A 56 -8.12 -10.08 9.25
CA GLN A 56 -9.46 -10.37 9.77
C GLN A 56 -10.55 -9.49 9.15
N ASN A 57 -10.29 -8.19 8.98
CA ASN A 57 -11.24 -7.27 8.36
C ASN A 57 -11.42 -7.50 6.85
N VAL A 58 -10.36 -7.98 6.18
CA VAL A 58 -10.38 -8.34 4.76
C VAL A 58 -11.23 -9.59 4.53
N LEU A 59 -11.16 -10.59 5.43
CA LEU A 59 -12.06 -11.74 5.39
C LEU A 59 -13.51 -11.33 5.71
N GLY A 60 -13.68 -10.43 6.68
CA GLY A 60 -14.99 -9.99 7.18
C GLY A 60 -15.72 -11.07 7.99
N GLU A 61 -16.95 -10.78 8.41
CA GLU A 61 -17.76 -11.72 9.19
C GLU A 61 -18.03 -13.00 8.40
N LYS A 62 -17.58 -14.15 8.92
CA LYS A 62 -17.73 -15.48 8.29
C LYS A 62 -17.25 -15.54 6.82
N GLY A 63 -16.29 -14.69 6.42
CA GLY A 63 -15.81 -14.67 5.04
C GLY A 63 -16.78 -14.01 4.05
N ARG A 64 -17.74 -13.19 4.51
CA ARG A 64 -18.69 -12.50 3.63
C ARG A 64 -17.98 -11.55 2.66
N ARG A 65 -17.06 -10.73 3.17
CA ARG A 65 -16.37 -9.69 2.38
C ARG A 65 -15.51 -10.31 1.27
N ILE A 66 -14.80 -11.41 1.55
CA ILE A 66 -13.99 -12.08 0.53
C ILE A 66 -14.84 -12.69 -0.59
N ARG A 67 -16.06 -13.16 -0.29
CA ARG A 67 -17.02 -13.67 -1.30
C ARG A 67 -17.61 -12.55 -2.15
N GLU A 68 -17.83 -11.38 -1.57
CA GLU A 68 -18.26 -10.19 -2.31
C GLU A 68 -17.14 -9.74 -3.26
N LEU A 69 -15.90 -9.68 -2.78
CA LEU A 69 -14.71 -9.36 -3.60
C LEU A 69 -14.50 -10.36 -4.74
N THR A 70 -14.61 -11.67 -4.49
CA THR A 70 -14.51 -12.66 -5.57
C THR A 70 -15.61 -12.45 -6.61
N SER A 71 -16.83 -12.14 -6.19
CA SER A 71 -17.98 -11.90 -7.09
C SER A 71 -17.77 -10.65 -7.97
N VAL A 72 -17.20 -9.58 -7.41
CA VAL A 72 -16.86 -8.35 -8.15
C VAL A 72 -15.80 -8.64 -9.22
N VAL A 73 -14.73 -9.33 -8.85
CA VAL A 73 -13.64 -9.71 -9.76
C VAL A 73 -14.15 -10.63 -10.87
N GLN A 74 -14.96 -11.64 -10.53
CA GLN A 74 -15.55 -12.55 -11.52
C GLN A 74 -16.42 -11.81 -12.54
N LYS A 75 -17.30 -10.90 -12.10
CA LYS A 75 -18.18 -10.13 -13.00
C LYS A 75 -17.42 -9.14 -13.88
N ARG A 76 -16.40 -8.47 -13.32
CA ARG A 76 -15.64 -7.44 -14.05
C ARG A 76 -14.75 -8.03 -15.14
N PHE A 77 -14.10 -9.15 -14.85
CA PHE A 77 -13.17 -9.80 -15.79
C PHE A 77 -13.77 -10.97 -16.58
N LYS A 78 -15.05 -11.29 -16.35
CA LYS A 78 -15.81 -12.34 -17.06
C LYS A 78 -15.12 -13.71 -17.02
N PHE A 79 -14.51 -14.04 -15.88
CA PHE A 79 -13.93 -15.37 -15.67
C PHE A 79 -15.04 -16.44 -15.55
N PRO A 80 -14.77 -17.69 -15.97
CA PRO A 80 -15.68 -18.80 -15.69
C PRO A 80 -15.83 -19.03 -14.19
N GLU A 81 -16.97 -19.58 -13.78
CA GLU A 81 -17.25 -19.90 -12.37
C GLU A 81 -16.14 -20.80 -11.81
N ASN A 82 -15.57 -20.42 -10.65
CA ASN A 82 -14.41 -21.05 -9.99
C ASN A 82 -13.03 -20.86 -10.65
N GLY A 83 -12.90 -19.94 -11.61
CA GLY A 83 -11.59 -19.60 -12.21
C GLY A 83 -10.68 -18.75 -11.34
N VAL A 84 -11.21 -18.13 -10.27
CA VAL A 84 -10.49 -17.17 -9.42
C VAL A 84 -10.66 -17.51 -7.95
N GLU A 85 -9.54 -17.56 -7.23
CA GLU A 85 -9.48 -17.73 -5.78
C GLU A 85 -8.72 -16.57 -5.13
N LEU A 86 -9.28 -16.00 -4.06
CA LEU A 86 -8.68 -14.91 -3.28
C LEU A 86 -8.14 -15.45 -1.96
N TYR A 87 -6.89 -15.15 -1.67
CA TYR A 87 -6.21 -15.46 -0.41
C TYR A 87 -5.77 -14.17 0.28
N ALA A 88 -5.80 -14.15 1.61
CA ALA A 88 -5.30 -13.03 2.41
C ALA A 88 -4.07 -13.47 3.20
N GLU A 89 -2.94 -12.83 2.94
CA GLU A 89 -1.69 -13.05 3.65
C GLU A 89 -1.41 -11.86 4.58
N LYS A 90 -0.99 -12.16 5.81
CA LYS A 90 -0.61 -11.12 6.77
C LYS A 90 0.81 -10.65 6.47
N VAL A 91 1.00 -9.33 6.43
CA VAL A 91 2.33 -8.73 6.34
C VAL A 91 3.11 -8.97 7.64
N ASN A 92 4.25 -9.66 7.56
CA ASN A 92 5.09 -9.98 8.73
C ASN A 92 5.58 -8.72 9.46
N ASN A 93 6.12 -7.73 8.74
CA ASN A 93 6.71 -6.51 9.30
C ASN A 93 5.99 -5.26 8.80
N ARG A 94 4.93 -4.84 9.52
CA ARG A 94 4.21 -3.58 9.26
C ARG A 94 5.10 -2.33 9.23
N GLY A 95 6.24 -2.37 9.93
CA GLY A 95 7.22 -1.28 9.99
C GLY A 95 8.13 -1.15 8.77
N LEU A 96 8.06 -2.06 7.81
CA LEU A 96 8.87 -1.99 6.58
C LEU A 96 8.04 -1.63 5.35
N CYS A 97 6.71 -1.68 5.45
CA CYS A 97 5.82 -1.38 4.35
C CYS A 97 5.51 0.12 4.31
N ALA A 98 5.97 0.80 3.27
CA ALA A 98 5.75 2.24 3.10
C ALA A 98 4.26 2.61 3.03
N ILE A 99 3.45 1.80 2.31
CA ILE A 99 2.02 2.04 2.10
C ILE A 99 1.25 1.97 3.43
N ALA A 100 1.43 0.89 4.19
CA ALA A 100 0.79 0.72 5.50
C ALA A 100 1.14 1.83 6.50
N GLN A 101 2.32 2.43 6.34
CA GLN A 101 2.82 3.48 7.21
C GLN A 101 2.33 4.86 6.78
N ALA A 102 2.20 5.10 5.48
CA ALA A 102 1.49 6.26 4.93
C ALA A 102 0.01 6.25 5.34
N GLU A 103 -0.65 5.08 5.33
CA GLU A 103 -2.02 4.94 5.81
C GLU A 103 -2.13 5.17 7.32
N SER A 104 -1.20 4.62 8.11
CA SER A 104 -1.14 4.86 9.56
C SER A 104 -0.95 6.34 9.89
N LEU A 105 -0.13 7.04 9.09
CA LEU A 105 0.06 8.49 9.19
C LEU A 105 -1.24 9.23 8.85
N ARG A 106 -1.89 8.90 7.73
CA ARG A 106 -3.18 9.48 7.31
C ARG A 106 -4.21 9.40 8.43
N TYR A 107 -4.37 8.22 9.04
CA TYR A 107 -5.31 8.03 10.15
C TYR A 107 -5.01 8.93 11.36
N LYS A 108 -3.74 9.05 11.73
CA LYS A 108 -3.33 9.86 12.89
C LYS A 108 -3.46 11.36 12.64
N LEU A 109 -3.20 11.82 11.41
CA LEU A 109 -3.40 13.21 11.01
C LEU A 109 -4.87 13.60 11.01
N LEU A 110 -5.75 12.72 10.48
CA LEU A 110 -7.20 12.92 10.55
C LEU A 110 -7.71 12.95 12.00
N GLY A 111 -7.06 12.24 12.92
CA GLY A 111 -7.33 12.27 14.36
C GLY A 111 -6.88 13.55 15.09
N GLY A 112 -6.43 14.59 14.37
CA GLY A 112 -6.09 15.90 14.96
C GLY A 112 -4.71 15.96 15.62
N LEU A 113 -3.84 14.97 15.39
CA LEU A 113 -2.46 15.01 15.89
C LEU A 113 -1.63 16.01 15.08
N ALA A 114 -0.95 16.92 15.78
CA ALA A 114 -0.04 17.88 15.15
C ALA A 114 1.10 17.15 14.41
N VAL A 115 1.32 17.52 13.14
CA VAL A 115 2.30 16.90 12.23
C VAL A 115 3.70 16.80 12.85
N ARG A 116 4.14 17.85 13.56
CA ARG A 116 5.45 17.90 14.24
C ARG A 116 5.58 16.91 15.39
N ARG A 117 4.49 16.64 16.14
CA ARG A 117 4.50 15.71 17.28
C ARG A 117 4.58 14.26 16.80
N TYR A 118 3.97 13.95 15.66
CA TYR A 118 4.03 12.61 15.08
C TYR A 118 5.44 12.23 14.63
N LEU A 119 6.15 13.17 14.00
CA LEU A 119 7.53 12.95 13.58
C LEU A 119 8.41 12.50 14.75
N HIS A 120 8.27 13.17 15.89
CA HIS A 120 9.09 12.87 17.06
C HIS A 120 8.73 11.53 17.69
N LEU A 121 7.43 11.20 17.79
CA LEU A 121 6.97 9.88 18.26
C LEU A 121 7.35 8.72 17.32
N SER A 122 7.59 9.01 16.05
CA SER A 122 8.07 8.01 15.07
C SER A 122 9.60 7.88 15.09
N GLY A 123 10.30 8.78 15.79
CA GLY A 123 11.75 8.94 15.78
C GLY A 123 12.53 7.91 16.61
N ASP A 124 11.90 7.22 17.56
CA ASP A 124 12.56 6.18 18.36
C ASP A 124 12.67 4.82 17.63
N LEU A 125 11.94 4.63 16.52
CA LEU A 125 12.07 3.44 15.67
C LEU A 125 12.73 3.78 14.33
N SER A 126 14.06 3.89 14.40
CA SER A 126 15.01 3.65 13.31
C SER A 126 15.18 4.76 12.27
N THR A 127 16.43 5.20 12.15
CA THR A 127 17.13 5.90 11.04
C THR A 127 16.84 5.41 9.60
N ARG A 128 15.94 4.43 9.41
CA ARG A 128 15.45 3.92 8.12
C ARG A 128 14.28 4.70 7.51
N TRP A 129 13.66 5.63 8.24
CA TRP A 129 12.48 6.39 7.79
C TRP A 129 12.79 7.69 7.05
N PHE A 130 14.07 8.05 6.90
CA PHE A 130 14.53 9.33 6.35
C PHE A 130 14.03 9.58 4.91
N ALA A 131 13.86 8.52 4.09
CA ALA A 131 13.40 8.64 2.71
C ALA A 131 11.90 8.99 2.59
N VAL A 132 11.06 8.45 3.48
CA VAL A 132 9.62 8.79 3.51
C VAL A 132 9.42 10.18 4.10
N TYR A 133 10.26 10.57 5.06
CA TYR A 133 10.30 11.92 5.62
C TYR A 133 10.64 12.99 4.58
N LEU A 134 11.62 12.73 3.70
CA LEU A 134 12.03 13.65 2.63
C LEU A 134 10.91 13.87 1.58
N LEU A 135 10.19 12.81 1.21
CA LEU A 135 9.11 12.88 0.20
C LEU A 135 7.85 13.60 0.69
N VAL A 136 7.46 13.41 1.95
CA VAL A 136 6.31 14.10 2.55
C VAL A 136 6.62 15.59 2.78
N LEU A 137 7.84 15.93 3.18
CA LEU A 137 8.28 17.33 3.29
C LEU A 137 8.30 18.04 1.93
N LEU A 138 8.86 17.41 0.88
CA LEU A 138 8.93 17.99 -0.46
C LEU A 138 7.55 18.29 -1.08
N SER A 139 6.48 17.59 -0.65
CA SER A 139 5.13 17.83 -1.16
C SER A 139 4.38 18.94 -0.43
N TYR A 140 4.75 19.26 0.83
CA TYR A 140 4.12 20.34 1.61
C TYR A 140 4.70 21.72 1.29
N GLU A 141 5.90 21.78 0.70
CA GLU A 141 6.59 23.04 0.40
C GLU A 141 6.07 23.76 -0.86
N PHE A 142 5.14 23.13 -1.62
CA PHE A 142 4.56 23.71 -2.83
C PHE A 142 3.17 24.36 -2.65
N SER A 143 2.56 24.29 -1.46
CA SER A 143 1.19 24.80 -1.24
C SER A 143 1.08 26.09 -0.43
N CYS A 144 2.18 26.62 0.13
CA CYS A 144 2.16 27.89 0.85
C CYS A 144 2.82 29.02 0.05
N SER A 145 2.08 29.58 -0.90
CA SER A 145 2.26 31.00 -1.27
C SER A 145 1.64 31.86 -0.16
N ALA A 146 2.31 31.89 1.00
CA ALA A 146 2.18 32.88 2.06
C ALA A 146 3.23 32.59 3.16
N HIS A 147 4.43 33.13 2.96
CA HIS A 147 5.23 33.78 4.01
C HIS A 147 5.42 33.05 5.37
N GLN A 148 6.26 32.02 5.41
CA GLN A 148 7.43 32.00 6.31
C GLN A 148 8.30 30.79 5.99
N VAL A 149 9.44 31.11 5.41
CA VAL A 149 10.56 30.23 5.09
C VAL A 149 11.13 29.68 6.40
N ILE A 150 10.89 28.39 6.70
CA ILE A 150 11.75 27.62 7.62
C ILE A 150 12.74 26.84 6.75
N PHE A 151 13.47 27.57 5.90
CA PHE A 151 14.79 27.15 5.44
C PHE A 151 15.81 27.71 6.42
N THR A 152 16.12 26.94 7.45
CA THR A 152 17.50 26.90 7.91
C THR A 152 17.91 25.44 7.95
N ALA A 153 18.54 25.05 6.85
CA ALA A 153 19.56 24.02 6.86
C ALA A 153 20.47 24.23 8.08
N SER A 154 20.57 23.21 8.94
CA SER A 154 21.80 22.98 9.68
C SER A 154 22.20 21.54 9.45
N TRP A 155 22.82 21.36 8.30
CA TRP A 155 23.71 20.26 7.99
C TRP A 155 25.00 20.49 8.77
N VAL A 156 24.97 20.33 10.10
CA VAL A 156 26.18 20.41 10.94
C VAL A 156 26.05 19.38 12.06
N ILE A 157 27.07 18.51 12.12
CA ILE A 157 27.40 17.51 13.15
C ILE A 157 26.95 16.07 12.87
N LEU A 158 27.61 15.52 11.84
CA LEU A 158 28.49 14.36 12.04
C LEU A 158 29.33 14.53 13.34
N LYS A 159 28.90 13.96 14.45
CA LYS A 159 29.81 13.34 15.44
C LYS A 159 29.02 12.48 16.43
N CYS A 160 28.99 11.18 16.17
CA CYS A 160 29.08 10.22 17.26
C CYS A 160 30.56 10.22 17.69
N PRO A 161 30.88 10.45 18.97
CA PRO A 161 31.30 9.31 19.78
C PRO A 161 30.89 9.40 21.28
N SER A 162 30.44 8.26 21.79
CA SER A 162 30.71 7.67 23.11
C SER A 162 31.22 8.51 24.29
N ARG A 163 30.66 8.17 25.47
CA ARG A 163 31.30 8.07 26.81
C ARG A 163 31.46 9.38 27.59
N VAL A 164 30.67 9.56 28.67
CA VAL A 164 31.02 9.27 30.09
C VAL A 164 29.73 8.86 30.79
#